data_AF-A0A970KA20-F1
#
_entry.id   AF-A0A970KA20-F1
#
_cell.length_a   1.000
_cell.length_b   1.000
_cell.length_c   1.000
_cell.angle_alpha   90.00
_cell.angle_beta   90.00
_cell.angle_gamma   90.00
#
_symmetry.space_group_name_H-M   'P 1'
#
loop_
_entity.id
_entity.type
_entity.pdbx_description
1 polymer ?
#
loop_
_entity_poly.entity_id
_entity_poly.type
_entity_poly.pdbx_seq_one_letter_code
_entity_poly.pdbx_strand_id
1 'polypeptide(L)' 'KLLCGNQEIPLKHLSETGRIHRFQPPKELENYKSHLLIISSETTDFSGNHLKNDYELQFLPLLRK' A
#
# COMPACT_ATOMS: atom_id res chain seq x y z
N LYS A 1 2.04 1.83 4.47
CA LYS A 1 3.28 1.03 4.45
C LYS A 1 3.06 -0.22 3.60
N LEU A 2 4.05 -0.69 2.87
CA LEU A 2 4.00 -1.98 2.16
C LEU A 2 5.08 -2.89 2.74
N LEU A 3 4.74 -4.14 3.05
CA LEU A 3 5.64 -5.10 3.67
C LEU A 3 5.74 -6.38 2.81
N CYS A 4 6.91 -7.02 2.84
CA CYS A 4 7.12 -8.40 2.39
C CYS A 4 7.79 -9.18 3.53
N GLY A 5 7.02 -10.01 4.24
CA GLY A 5 7.45 -10.55 5.54
C GLY A 5 7.74 -9.41 6.53
N ASN A 6 8.96 -9.37 7.07
CA ASN A 6 9.39 -8.35 8.04
C ASN A 6 10.09 -7.14 7.39
N GLN A 7 10.16 -7.09 6.05
CA GLN A 7 10.85 -6.02 5.33
C GLN A 7 9.85 -4.99 4.82
N GLU A 8 10.10 -3.71 5.14
CA GLU A 8 9.32 -2.61 4.58
C GLU A 8 9.82 -2.23 3.19
N ILE A 9 8.88 -2.13 2.24
CA ILE A 9 9.11 -1.72 0.88
C ILE A 9 8.66 -0.26 0.75
N PRO A 10 9.57 0.68 0.44
CA PRO A 10 9.20 2.06 0.27
C PRO A 10 8.25 2.22 -0.92
N LEU A 11 7.30 3.15 -0.80
CA LEU A 11 6.34 3.47 -1.85
C LEU A 11 6.54 4.92 -2.29
N LYS A 12 6.67 5.13 -3.60
CA LYS A 12 6.64 6.44 -4.22
C LYS A 12 5.19 6.81 -4.53
N HIS A 13 4.73 7.96 -4.06
CA HIS A 13 3.44 8.52 -4.51
C HIS A 13 3.58 8.97 -5.96
N LEU A 14 2.66 8.53 -6.83
CA LEU A 14 2.67 8.85 -8.25
C LEU A 14 1.70 9.98 -8.58
N SER A 15 0.44 9.79 -8.22
CA SER A 15 -0.63 10.73 -8.56
C SER A 15 -1.84 10.53 -7.66
N GLU A 16 -2.63 11.60 -7.59
CA GLU A 16 -3.93 11.63 -6.95
C GLU A 16 -4.96 12.09 -7.97
N THR A 17 -6.06 11.36 -8.08
CA THR A 17 -7.21 11.72 -8.92
C THR A 17 -8.48 11.56 -8.10
N GLY A 18 -8.98 12.65 -7.52
CA GLY A 18 -10.13 12.63 -6.63
C GLY A 18 -9.86 11.76 -5.41
N ARG A 19 -10.61 10.66 -5.26
CA ARG A 19 -10.48 9.72 -4.13
C ARG A 19 -9.48 8.58 -4.39
N ILE A 20 -8.70 8.65 -5.46
CA ILE A 20 -7.76 7.59 -5.86
C ILE A 20 -6.34 8.10 -5.73
N HIS A 21 -5.57 7.51 -4.83
CA HIS A 21 -4.12 7.73 -4.71
C HIS A 21 -3.38 6.53 -5.30
N ARG A 22 -2.38 6.80 -6.14
CA ARG A 22 -1.56 5.78 -6.79
C ARG A 22 -0.16 5.80 -6.22
N PHE A 23 0.33 4.61 -5.85
CA PHE A 23 1.65 4.40 -5.30
C PHE A 23 2.38 3.34 -6.11
N GLN A 24 3.71 3.45 -6.17
CA GLN A 24 4.55 2.50 -6.87
C GLN A 24 5.81 2.17 -6.03
N PRO A 25 6.15 0.89 -5.87
CA PRO A 25 7.42 0.49 -5.27
C PRO A 25 8.61 0.84 -6.20
N PRO A 26 9.82 1.10 -5.68
CA PRO A 26 10.97 1.48 -6.50
C PRO A 26 11.48 0.35 -7.39
N LYS A 27 11.14 -0.89 -7.04
CA LYS A 27 11.48 -2.11 -7.78
C LYS A 27 10.22 -2.96 -7.90
N GLU A 28 10.21 -3.83 -8.89
CA GLU A 28 9.13 -4.81 -9.06
C GLU A 28 9.01 -5.70 -7.82
N LEU A 29 7.78 -6.02 -7.45
CA LEU A 29 7.51 -6.89 -6.30
C LEU A 29 7.90 -8.33 -6.63
N GLU A 30 8.40 -9.04 -5.64
CA GLU A 30 8.76 -10.44 -5.83
C GLU A 30 7.51 -11.28 -6.12
N ASN A 31 7.53 -11.96 -7.26
CA ASN A 31 6.44 -12.81 -7.70
C ASN A 31 6.23 -13.97 -6.73
N TYR A 32 4.98 -14.37 -6.53
CA TYR A 32 4.59 -15.45 -5.62
C TYR A 32 5.02 -15.27 -4.15
N LYS A 33 5.36 -14.05 -3.72
CA LYS A 33 5.57 -13.72 -2.30
C LYS A 33 4.39 -12.98 -1.72
N SER A 34 4.03 -13.29 -0.47
CA SER A 34 2.97 -12.58 0.25
C SER A 34 3.44 -11.18 0.65
N HIS A 35 2.60 -10.20 0.35
CA HIS A 35 2.80 -8.80 0.69
C HIS A 35 1.63 -8.31 1.54
N LEU A 36 1.91 -7.37 2.43
CA LEU A 36 0.92 -6.73 3.29
C LEU A 36 0.96 -5.21 3.09
N LEU A 37 -0.13 -4.65 2.57
CA LEU A 37 -0.34 -3.21 2.50
C LEU A 37 -1.10 -2.75 3.75
N ILE A 38 -0.55 -1.79 4.48
CA ILE A 38 -1.16 -1.21 5.68
C ILE A 38 -1.41 0.28 5.45
N ILE A 39 -2.66 0.70 5.60
CA ILE A 39 -3.05 2.11 5.69
C ILE A 39 -3.27 2.42 7.17
N SER A 40 -2.43 3.30 7.72
CA SER A 40 -2.45 3.65 9.16
C SER A 40 -3.72 4.38 9.53
N SER A 41 -4.23 4.14 10.75
CA SER A 41 -5.30 4.91 11.38
C SER A 41 -4.99 6.41 11.48
N GLU A 42 -3.71 6.78 11.46
CA GLU A 42 -3.25 8.18 11.43
C GLU A 42 -3.57 8.86 10.09
N THR A 43 -3.84 8.11 9.03
CA THR A 43 -4.24 8.66 7.72
C THR A 43 -5.57 9.38 7.84
N THR A 44 -5.63 10.59 7.29
CA THR A 44 -6.84 11.42 7.27
C THR A 44 -7.47 11.48 5.89
N ASP A 45 -8.80 11.57 5.84
CA ASP A 45 -9.51 11.98 4.63
C ASP A 45 -9.34 13.48 4.35
N PHE A 46 -9.96 13.95 3.25
CA PHE A 46 -9.94 15.38 2.86
C PHE A 46 -10.53 16.32 3.92
N SER A 47 -11.40 15.82 4.80
CA SER A 47 -12.02 16.58 5.88
C SER A 47 -11.27 16.46 7.21
N GLY A 48 -10.12 15.79 7.23
CA GLY A 48 -9.31 15.59 8.43
C GLY A 48 -9.81 14.45 9.33
N ASN A 49 -10.78 13.65 8.88
CA ASN A 49 -11.24 12.50 9.67
C ASN A 49 -10.25 11.36 9.56
N HIS A 50 -9.90 10.79 10.71
CA HIS A 50 -9.04 9.62 10.79
C HIS A 50 -9.79 8.32 10.43
N LEU A 51 -9.04 7.35 9.93
CA LEU A 51 -9.49 5.96 9.88
C LEU A 51 -9.71 5.42 11.31
N LYS A 52 -10.78 4.66 11.52
CA LYS A 52 -11.08 4.08 12.85
C LYS A 52 -10.03 3.09 13.33
N ASN A 53 -9.45 2.33 12.41
CA ASN A 53 -8.43 1.32 12.64
C ASN A 53 -7.49 1.29 11.42
N ASP A 54 -6.31 0.68 11.60
CA ASP A 54 -5.46 0.32 10.49
C ASP A 54 -6.23 -0.57 9.50
N TYR A 55 -6.09 -0.26 8.21
CA TYR A 55 -6.61 -1.09 7.14
C TYR A 55 -5.48 -1.94 6.57
N GLU A 56 -5.62 -3.25 6.70
CA GLU A 56 -4.65 -4.24 6.25
C GLU A 56 -5.16 -5.01 5.02
N LEU A 57 -4.34 -5.06 3.98
CA LEU A 57 -4.61 -5.82 2.76
C LEU A 57 -3.44 -6.75 2.47
N GLN A 58 -3.68 -8.04 2.67
CA GLN A 58 -2.74 -9.08 2.26
C GLN A 58 -2.98 -9.48 0.80
N PHE A 59 -1.92 -9.55 0.00
CA PHE A 59 -2.01 -9.96 -1.39
C PHE A 59 -0.75 -10.71 -1.84
N LEU A 60 -0.84 -11.35 -3.01
CA LEU A 60 0.25 -12.09 -3.62
C LEU A 60 0.38 -11.63 -5.08
N PRO A 61 1.47 -10.97 -5.47
CA PRO A 61 1.70 -10.58 -6.85
C PRO A 61 1.76 -11.83 -7.72
N LEU A 62 0.97 -11.82 -8.80
CA LEU A 62 0.95 -12.87 -9.80
C LEU A 62 1.42 -12.26 -11.12
N LEU A 63 2.64 -12.62 -11.53
CA LEU A 63 3.10 -12.31 -12.88
C LEU A 63 2.28 -13.16 -13.86
N ARG A 64 1.36 -12.53 -14.59
CA ARG A 64 0.66 -13.17 -15.70
C ARG A 64 1.57 -13.08 -16.93
N LYS A 65 1.97 -14.23 -17.47
CA LYS A 65 2.69 -14.35 -18.75
C LYS A 65 1.75 -14.09 -19.91
#